data_AF-A0A1F4D2P4-F1
#
_entry.id   AF-A0A1F4D2P4-F1
#
_cell.length_a   1.000
_cell.length_b   1.000
_cell.length_c   1.000
_cell.angle_alpha   90.00
_cell.angle_beta   90.00
_cell.angle_gamma   90.00
#
_symmetry.space_group_name_H-M   'P 1'
#
loop_
_entity.id
_entity.type
_entity.pdbx_description
1 polymer ?
#
loop_
_entity_poly.entity_id
_entity_poly.type
_entity_poly.pdbx_seq_one_letter_code
_entity_poly.pdbx_strand_id
1 'polypeptide(L)'
;MSAPPGSSPAAGATEVLSAAQFQDALRQVIRYRQQLPVDDPLASTVKSIEQNPAFSQSRLLTRVLDALAYQRGEFRRAEIDTLDAQTLAMVITLIDAYAAGTVTRVALEHAVAAVKAAELGA
;
A
#
# COMPACT_ATOMS: atom_id res chain seq x y z
N MET A 1 -5.86 35.80 -32.17
CA MET A 1 -6.32 36.26 -30.84
C MET A 1 -6.36 35.05 -29.93
N SER A 2 -5.65 35.14 -28.82
CA SER A 2 -5.41 34.09 -27.82
C SER A 2 -6.64 33.79 -26.97
N ALA A 3 -6.71 32.54 -26.49
CA ALA A 3 -7.14 32.24 -25.12
C ALA A 3 -6.27 31.07 -24.59
N PRO A 4 -5.61 31.20 -23.42
CA PRO A 4 -4.74 30.19 -22.83
C PRO A 4 -5.56 29.17 -21.99
N PRO A 5 -4.94 28.06 -21.52
CA PRO A 5 -5.63 26.85 -21.10
C PRO A 5 -6.27 27.01 -19.72
N GLY A 6 -7.46 26.44 -19.55
CA GLY A 6 -8.08 26.28 -18.25
C GLY A 6 -7.30 25.30 -17.39
N SER A 7 -6.33 25.79 -16.63
CA SER A 7 -5.92 25.16 -15.39
C SER A 7 -7.14 25.10 -14.47
N SER A 8 -7.66 23.90 -14.21
CA SER A 8 -8.52 23.67 -13.04
C SER A 8 -7.63 23.16 -11.90
N PRO A 9 -7.42 23.94 -10.82
CA PRO A 9 -6.70 23.50 -9.65
C PRO A 9 -7.69 22.94 -8.61
N ALA A 10 -7.98 21.64 -8.64
CA ALA A 10 -8.77 20.97 -7.58
C ALA A 10 -8.68 19.42 -7.53
N ALA A 11 -7.71 18.77 -8.19
CA ALA A 11 -7.75 17.32 -8.41
C ALA A 11 -6.82 16.49 -7.50
N GLY A 12 -6.36 17.02 -6.36
CA GLY A 12 -5.40 16.32 -5.50
C GLY A 12 -6.00 15.50 -4.34
N ALA A 13 -7.21 15.84 -3.87
CA ALA A 13 -7.70 15.36 -2.57
C ALA A 13 -8.77 14.24 -2.64
N THR A 14 -9.37 14.02 -3.81
CA THR A 14 -10.53 13.11 -3.98
C THR A 14 -10.32 12.05 -5.04
N GLU A 15 -9.08 11.85 -5.50
CA GLU A 15 -8.78 10.80 -6.45
C GLU A 15 -8.77 9.44 -5.74
N VAL A 16 -9.82 8.65 -6.00
CA VAL A 16 -9.93 7.25 -5.59
C VAL A 16 -9.33 6.38 -6.69
N LEU A 17 -8.40 5.53 -6.30
CA LEU A 17 -7.65 4.61 -7.13
C LEU A 17 -8.11 3.18 -6.87
N SER A 18 -8.24 2.40 -7.93
CA SER A 18 -8.31 0.94 -7.82
C SER A 18 -7.00 0.38 -7.27
N ALA A 19 -7.02 -0.87 -6.77
CA ALA A 19 -5.82 -1.56 -6.31
C ALA A 19 -4.66 -1.55 -7.33
N ALA A 20 -4.96 -1.74 -8.62
CA ALA A 20 -3.94 -1.71 -9.68
C ALA A 20 -3.35 -0.30 -9.88
N GLN A 21 -4.20 0.74 -9.91
CA GLN A 21 -3.75 2.13 -10.02
C GLN A 21 -2.96 2.57 -8.78
N PHE A 22 -3.33 2.12 -7.59
CA PHE A 22 -2.60 2.39 -6.36
C PHE A 22 -1.21 1.74 -6.37
N GLN A 23 -1.09 0.51 -6.89
CA GLN A 23 0.23 -0.15 -7.05
C GLN A 23 1.12 0.59 -8.04
N ASP A 24 0.58 1.06 -9.18
CA ASP A 24 1.34 1.86 -10.14
C ASP A 24 1.80 3.19 -9.51
N ALA A 25 0.88 3.86 -8.81
CA ALA A 25 1.15 5.08 -8.07
C ALA A 25 2.29 4.93 -7.07
N LEU A 26 2.29 3.85 -6.28
CA LEU A 26 3.36 3.53 -5.34
C LEU A 26 4.69 3.34 -6.08
N ARG A 27 4.70 2.56 -7.16
CA ARG A 27 5.89 2.32 -7.99
C ARG A 27 6.47 3.59 -8.60
N GLN A 28 5.64 4.58 -8.92
CA GLN A 28 6.11 5.89 -9.40
C GLN A 28 6.84 6.68 -8.31
N VAL A 29 6.37 6.65 -7.06
CA VAL A 29 6.98 7.38 -5.95
C VAL A 29 8.40 6.87 -5.63
N ILE A 30 8.62 5.56 -5.73
CA ILE A 30 9.93 4.92 -5.47
C ILE A 30 10.96 5.30 -6.53
N ARG A 31 10.58 5.48 -7.81
CA ARG A 31 11.55 5.80 -8.87
C ARG A 31 12.41 7.02 -8.54
N TYR A 32 11.94 7.88 -7.64
CA TYR A 32 12.61 9.08 -7.19
C TYR A 32 13.19 8.97 -5.76
N ARG A 33 13.01 7.84 -5.06
CA ARG A 33 13.51 7.61 -3.70
C ARG A 33 14.40 6.37 -3.66
N GLN A 34 15.67 6.53 -3.31
CA GLN A 34 16.50 5.38 -2.94
C GLN A 34 16.02 4.80 -1.62
N GLN A 35 15.41 3.61 -1.66
CA GLN A 35 15.00 2.86 -0.48
C GLN A 35 15.74 1.52 -0.46
N LEU A 36 16.15 1.11 0.74
CA LEU A 36 16.71 -0.22 0.97
C LEU A 36 15.58 -1.26 0.93
N PRO A 37 15.73 -2.37 0.20
CA PRO A 37 14.79 -3.48 0.24
C PRO A 37 14.63 -4.01 1.66
N VAL A 38 13.45 -4.50 1.98
CA VAL A 38 13.17 -5.20 3.24
C VAL A 38 13.36 -6.70 3.02
N ASP A 39 14.19 -7.36 3.84
CA ASP A 39 14.52 -8.79 3.69
C ASP A 39 13.30 -9.72 3.69
N ASP A 40 12.39 -9.53 4.65
CA ASP A 40 11.12 -10.28 4.73
C ASP A 40 9.94 -9.29 4.76
N PRO A 41 9.45 -8.87 3.57
CA PRO A 41 8.46 -7.81 3.50
C PRO A 41 7.09 -8.27 4.02
N LEU A 42 6.74 -9.56 3.92
CA LEU A 42 5.46 -10.07 4.40
C LEU A 42 5.46 -10.15 5.93
N ALA A 43 6.47 -10.79 6.53
CA ALA A 43 6.53 -10.89 7.99
C ALA A 43 6.71 -9.51 8.65
N SER A 44 7.49 -8.61 8.04
CA SER A 44 7.66 -7.24 8.53
C SER A 44 6.35 -6.46 8.49
N THR A 45 5.57 -6.62 7.42
CA THR A 45 4.25 -5.98 7.30
C THR A 45 3.28 -6.49 8.37
N VAL A 46 3.19 -7.81 8.55
CA VAL A 46 2.34 -8.43 9.59
C VAL A 46 2.73 -7.94 10.97
N LYS A 47 4.02 -7.99 11.31
CA LYS A 47 4.55 -7.53 12.59
C LYS A 47 4.25 -6.05 12.84
N SER A 48 4.36 -5.20 11.82
CA SER A 48 4.04 -3.78 11.92
C SER A 48 2.57 -3.55 12.28
N ILE A 49 1.66 -4.33 11.68
CA ILE A 49 0.24 -4.26 11.99
C ILE A 49 -0.05 -4.74 13.42
N GLU A 50 0.52 -5.89 13.81
CA GLU A 50 0.33 -6.48 15.15
C GLU A 50 0.82 -5.55 16.27
N GLN A 51 1.88 -4.77 16.03
CA GLN A 51 2.41 -3.84 17.03
C GLN A 51 1.46 -2.69 17.32
N ASN A 52 0.72 -2.19 16.31
CA ASN A 52 -0.17 -1.04 16.45
C ASN A 52 -1.42 -1.17 15.55
N PRO A 53 -2.35 -2.10 15.82
CA PRO A 53 -3.46 -2.40 14.91
C PRO A 53 -4.46 -1.23 14.75
N ALA A 54 -4.57 -0.37 15.77
CA ALA A 54 -5.46 0.79 15.74
C ALA A 54 -4.93 1.97 14.89
N PHE A 55 -3.65 1.95 14.50
CA PHE A 55 -3.03 3.05 13.75
C PHE A 55 -3.48 3.09 12.29
N SER A 56 -3.65 4.30 11.75
CA SER A 56 -4.11 4.49 10.36
C SER A 56 -3.19 3.82 9.33
N GLN A 57 -1.87 3.82 9.58
CA GLN A 57 -0.89 3.15 8.73
C GLN A 57 -1.08 1.63 8.73
N SER A 58 -1.30 1.02 9.90
CA SER A 58 -1.57 -0.42 10.02
C SER A 58 -2.84 -0.82 9.27
N ARG A 59 -3.92 -0.04 9.40
CA ARG A 59 -5.15 -0.28 8.64
C ARG A 59 -4.97 -0.14 7.13
N LEU A 60 -4.09 0.77 6.69
CA LEU A 60 -3.73 0.89 5.28
C LEU A 60 -2.93 -0.33 4.82
N LEU A 61 -1.96 -0.81 5.60
CA LEU A 61 -1.22 -2.04 5.32
C LEU A 61 -2.14 -3.26 5.22
N THR A 62 -3.10 -3.42 6.14
CA THR A 62 -4.11 -4.47 6.09
C THR A 62 -4.91 -4.42 4.79
N ARG A 63 -5.34 -3.23 4.35
CA ARG A 63 -6.05 -3.07 3.06
C ARG A 63 -5.16 -3.38 1.86
N VAL A 64 -3.88 -3.02 1.89
CA VAL A 64 -2.92 -3.36 0.84
C VAL A 64 -2.74 -4.87 0.75
N LEU A 65 -2.61 -5.58 1.89
CA LEU A 65 -2.54 -7.04 1.92
C LEU A 65 -3.80 -7.69 1.32
N ASP A 66 -4.99 -7.22 1.72
CA ASP A 66 -6.27 -7.72 1.19
C ASP A 66 -6.40 -7.44 -0.32
N ALA A 67 -5.91 -6.28 -0.78
CA ALA A 67 -5.90 -5.92 -2.18
C ALA A 67 -4.95 -6.76 -3.02
N LEU A 68 -3.78 -7.14 -2.49
CA LEU A 68 -2.85 -8.03 -3.18
C LEU A 68 -3.40 -9.46 -3.23
N ALA A 69 -3.98 -9.94 -2.13
CA ALA A 69 -4.56 -11.28 -2.04
C ALA A 69 -5.77 -11.47 -2.96
N TYR A 70 -6.66 -10.48 -3.03
CA TYR A 70 -7.97 -10.61 -3.70
C TYR A 70 -8.17 -9.69 -4.91
N GLN A 71 -7.17 -8.89 -5.28
CA GLN A 71 -7.24 -7.91 -6.38
C GLN A 71 -8.42 -6.95 -6.27
N ARG A 72 -8.72 -6.49 -5.05
CA ARG A 72 -9.88 -5.63 -4.76
C ARG A 72 -9.50 -4.44 -3.87
N GLY A 73 -10.42 -3.51 -3.72
CA GLY A 73 -10.28 -2.39 -2.78
C GLY A 73 -10.03 -1.06 -3.48
N GLU A 74 -10.32 -0.01 -2.72
CA GLU A 74 -10.24 1.38 -3.14
C GLU A 74 -9.30 2.13 -2.20
N PHE A 75 -8.43 2.93 -2.79
CA PHE A 75 -7.40 3.69 -2.10
C PHE A 75 -7.47 5.15 -2.51
N ARG A 76 -7.11 6.06 -1.62
CA ARG A 76 -6.99 7.48 -1.98
C ARG A 76 -5.54 7.76 -2.37
N ARG A 77 -5.32 8.59 -3.39
CA ARG A 77 -3.95 9.01 -3.76
C ARG A 77 -3.21 9.62 -2.57
N ALA A 78 -3.90 10.43 -1.76
CA ALA A 78 -3.36 11.06 -0.56
C ALA A 78 -2.88 10.06 0.50
N GLU A 79 -3.36 8.81 0.52
CA GLU A 79 -2.88 7.79 1.46
C GLU A 79 -1.40 7.45 1.21
N ILE A 80 -0.93 7.57 -0.03
CA ILE A 80 0.48 7.34 -0.37
C ILE A 80 1.37 8.37 0.33
N ASP A 81 0.93 9.63 0.40
CA ASP A 81 1.69 10.72 1.03
C ASP A 81 1.73 10.60 2.56
N THR A 82 0.82 9.82 3.16
CA THR A 82 0.80 9.55 4.60
C THR A 82 1.71 8.40 5.03
N LEU A 83 2.23 7.64 4.08
CA LEU A 83 3.19 6.57 4.36
C LEU A 83 4.57 7.17 4.65
N ASP A 84 5.11 6.86 5.82
CA ASP A 84 6.52 7.12 6.08
C ASP A 84 7.41 6.27 5.16
N ALA A 85 8.70 6.61 5.11
CA ALA A 85 9.65 5.94 4.24
C ALA A 85 9.78 4.43 4.50
N GLN A 86 9.69 3.99 5.76
CA GLN A 86 9.82 2.58 6.11
C GLN A 86 8.58 1.81 5.67
N THR A 87 7.38 2.34 5.96
CA THR A 87 6.12 1.71 5.57
C THR A 87 5.96 1.66 4.06
N LEU A 88 6.37 2.72 3.37
CA LEU A 88 6.41 2.76 1.92
C LEU A 88 7.34 1.68 1.36
N ALA A 89 8.56 1.55 1.89
CA ALA A 89 9.53 0.53 1.47
C ALA A 89 9.00 -0.90 1.68
N MET A 90 8.33 -1.15 2.81
CA MET A 90 7.69 -2.44 3.10
C MET A 90 6.62 -2.78 2.05
N VAL A 91 5.70 -1.85 1.78
CA VAL A 91 4.61 -2.04 0.81
C VAL A 91 5.16 -2.31 -0.59
N ILE A 92 6.15 -1.55 -1.02
CA ILE A 92 6.75 -1.72 -2.36
C ILE A 92 7.45 -3.06 -2.46
N THR A 93 8.32 -3.38 -1.49
CA THR A 93 9.06 -4.65 -1.49
C THR A 93 8.09 -5.83 -1.47
N LEU A 94 6.96 -5.71 -0.77
CA LEU A 94 5.90 -6.72 -0.79
C LEU A 94 5.22 -6.86 -2.15
N ILE A 95 4.87 -5.74 -2.80
CA ILE A 95 4.27 -5.74 -4.15
C ILE A 95 5.23 -6.39 -5.16
N ASP A 96 6.51 -6.05 -5.08
CA ASP A 96 7.53 -6.59 -5.99
C ASP A 96 7.82 -8.07 -5.70
N ALA A 97 7.86 -8.48 -4.43
CA ALA A 97 7.98 -9.89 -4.05
C ALA A 97 6.77 -10.73 -4.51
N TYR A 98 5.56 -10.16 -4.48
CA TYR A 98 4.37 -10.82 -5.03
C TYR A 98 4.43 -10.91 -6.56
N ALA A 99 4.83 -9.83 -7.24
CA ALA A 99 4.98 -9.80 -8.70
C ALA A 99 6.08 -10.75 -9.20
N ALA A 100 7.16 -10.92 -8.43
CA ALA A 100 8.22 -11.90 -8.70
C ALA A 100 7.83 -13.35 -8.37
N GLY A 101 6.67 -13.56 -7.73
CA GLY A 101 6.19 -14.88 -7.31
C GLY A 101 6.89 -15.44 -6.07
N THR A 102 7.72 -14.65 -5.39
CA THR A 102 8.40 -15.04 -4.15
C THR A 102 7.42 -15.09 -2.97
N VAL A 103 6.49 -14.13 -2.91
CA VAL A 103 5.34 -14.18 -2.02
C VAL A 103 4.15 -14.72 -2.79
N THR A 104 3.54 -15.79 -2.29
CA THR A 104 2.37 -16.39 -2.95
C THR A 104 1.07 -15.74 -2.48
N ARG A 105 0.03 -15.85 -3.31
CA ARG A 105 -1.32 -15.42 -2.93
C ARG A 105 -1.80 -16.12 -1.65
N VAL A 106 -1.53 -17.41 -1.49
CA VAL A 106 -1.90 -18.19 -0.30
C VAL A 106 -1.23 -17.62 0.94
N ALA A 107 0.06 -17.26 0.87
CA ALA A 107 0.75 -16.62 1.99
C ALA A 107 0.13 -15.27 2.37
N LEU A 108 -0.29 -14.47 1.37
CA LEU A 108 -1.02 -13.22 1.61
C LEU A 108 -2.38 -13.46 2.27
N GLU A 109 -3.15 -14.45 1.81
CA GLU A 109 -4.45 -14.79 2.40
C GLU A 109 -4.32 -15.23 3.86
N HIS A 110 -3.30 -16.02 4.19
CA HIS A 110 -3.00 -16.38 5.58
C HIS A 110 -2.59 -15.16 6.42
N ALA A 111 -1.74 -14.29 5.88
CA ALA A 111 -1.35 -13.05 6.55
C ALA A 111 -2.55 -12.13 6.82
N VAL A 112 -3.45 -11.96 5.83
CA VAL A 112 -4.70 -11.20 5.97
C VAL A 112 -5.56 -11.77 7.09
N ALA A 113 -5.71 -13.09 7.17
CA ALA A 113 -6.48 -13.74 8.22
C ALA A 113 -5.86 -13.48 9.61
N ALA A 114 -4.53 -13.59 9.72
CA ALA A 114 -3.81 -13.36 10.97
C ALA A 114 -3.95 -11.92 11.46
N VAL A 115 -3.71 -10.93 10.58
CA VAL A 115 -3.79 -9.51 10.98
C VAL A 115 -5.23 -9.08 11.30
N LYS A 116 -6.24 -9.59 10.58
CA LYS A 116 -7.65 -9.33 10.92
C LYS A 116 -8.04 -9.94 12.27
N ALA A 117 -7.51 -11.11 12.62
CA ALA A 117 -7.70 -11.69 13.94
C ALA A 117 -7.06 -10.82 15.03
N ALA A 118 -5.86 -10.29 14.79
CA ALA A 118 -5.20 -9.36 15.71
C ALA A 118 -5.98 -8.05 15.88
N GLU A 119 -6.54 -7.48 14.80
CA GLU A 119 -7.38 -6.27 14.85
C GLU A 119 -8.70 -6.48 15.63
N LEU A 120 -9.25 -7.69 15.65
CA LEU A 120 -10.48 -8.02 16.40
C LEU A 120 -10.23 -8.32 17.88
N GLY A 121 -9.00 -8.68 18.26
CA GLY A 121 -8.60 -8.98 19.63
C GLY A 121 -7.95 -7.83 20.39
N ALA A 122 -7.66 -6.71 19.71
CA ALA A 122 -7.02 -5.50 20.25
C ALA A 122 -8.04 -4.44 20.67
#